data_AF-A0A1H4R2V4-F1
#
_entry.id   AF-A0A1H4R2V4-F1
#
_cell.length_a   1.000
_cell.length_b   1.000
_cell.length_c   1.000
_cell.angle_alpha   90.00
_cell.angle_beta   90.00
_cell.angle_gamma   90.00
#
_symmetry.space_group_name_H-M   'P 1'
#
loop_
_entity.id
_entity.type
_entity.pdbx_description
1 polymer ?
#
loop_
_entity_poly.entity_id
_entity_poly.type
_entity_poly.pdbx_seq_one_letter_code
_entity_poly.pdbx_strand_id
1 'polypeptide(L)'
;MQLTKHDLSVNELMVLNSELRNSEKSLGIAYLMLIGGHLGIHRFYLKRKKTAFGQLALFLFAGLFYILAAVSGVFQNNTFVILCFLLTALAAIALAIWIIVDLFLLPGMVNAWNTQVEQQLISRIAQFRNQQQS
;
A
#
# COMPACT_ATOMS: atom_id res chain seq x y z
N MET A 1 -30.18 1.42 10.13
CA MET A 1 -30.15 -0.01 9.77
C MET A 1 -28.97 -0.22 8.83
N GLN A 2 -28.00 -1.06 9.18
CA GLN A 2 -26.92 -1.42 8.24
C GLN A 2 -27.48 -2.44 7.25
N LEU A 3 -27.58 -2.05 5.98
CA LEU A 3 -28.00 -2.97 4.91
C LEU A 3 -26.91 -4.01 4.66
N THR A 4 -27.32 -5.26 4.51
CA THR A 4 -26.43 -6.39 4.19
C THR A 4 -26.69 -6.89 2.77
N LYS A 5 -25.79 -7.72 2.21
CA LYS A 5 -25.95 -8.29 0.87
C LYS A 5 -27.27 -9.04 0.66
N HIS A 6 -27.83 -9.63 1.73
CA HIS A 6 -29.08 -10.39 1.67
C HIS A 6 -30.32 -9.49 1.56
N ASP A 7 -30.19 -8.21 1.91
CA ASP A 7 -31.28 -7.23 1.88
C ASP A 7 -31.42 -6.54 0.50
N LEU A 8 -30.60 -6.95 -0.48
CA LEU A 8 -30.56 -6.40 -1.83
C LEU A 8 -31.39 -7.27 -2.79
N SER A 9 -32.10 -6.61 -3.70
CA SER A 9 -32.76 -7.28 -4.82
C SER A 9 -31.74 -7.89 -5.78
N VAL A 10 -32.19 -8.81 -6.65
CA VAL A 10 -31.33 -9.48 -7.64
C VAL A 10 -30.64 -8.47 -8.57
N ASN A 11 -31.35 -7.42 -9.00
CA ASN A 11 -30.79 -6.37 -9.85
C ASN A 11 -29.71 -5.56 -9.13
N GLU A 12 -29.97 -5.18 -7.87
CA GLU A 12 -29.01 -4.46 -7.03
C GLU A 12 -27.77 -5.31 -6.72
N LEU A 13 -27.95 -6.61 -6.45
CA LEU A 13 -26.86 -7.55 -6.22
C LEU A 13 -25.99 -7.74 -7.47
N MET A 14 -26.61 -7.78 -8.65
CA MET A 14 -25.89 -7.87 -9.92
C MET A 14 -25.03 -6.63 -10.15
N VAL A 15 -25.59 -5.43 -9.94
CA VAL A 15 -24.84 -4.17 -10.04
C VAL A 15 -23.71 -4.14 -9.03
N LEU A 16 -23.99 -4.45 -7.76
CA LEU A 16 -22.99 -4.53 -6.69
C LEU A 16 -21.83 -5.45 -7.06
N ASN A 17 -22.11 -6.68 -7.48
CA ASN A 17 -21.07 -7.64 -7.86
C ASN A 17 -20.26 -7.17 -9.06
N SER A 18 -20.88 -6.50 -10.04
CA SER A 18 -20.17 -5.94 -11.19
C SER A 18 -19.20 -4.82 -10.79
N GLU A 19 -19.64 -3.91 -9.91
CA GLU A 19 -18.83 -2.78 -9.44
C GLU A 19 -17.74 -3.23 -8.46
N LEU A 20 -18.07 -4.18 -7.57
CA LEU A 20 -17.15 -4.77 -6.62
C LEU A 20 -16.00 -5.45 -7.36
N ARG A 21 -16.30 -6.32 -8.33
CA ARG A 21 -15.29 -6.99 -9.15
C ARG A 21 -14.36 -6.02 -9.89
N ASN A 22 -14.87 -4.86 -10.32
CA ASN A 22 -14.05 -3.84 -10.97
C ASN A 22 -13.20 -3.01 -9.98
N SER A 23 -13.61 -2.93 -8.72
CA SER A 23 -12.99 -2.07 -7.70
C SER A 23 -12.09 -2.81 -6.72
N GLU A 24 -12.23 -4.12 -6.64
CA GLU A 24 -11.41 -5.02 -5.82
C GLU A 24 -9.93 -4.95 -6.19
N LYS A 25 -9.10 -5.17 -5.17
CA LYS A 25 -7.65 -5.25 -5.32
C LYS A 25 -7.23 -6.70 -5.23
N SER A 26 -6.33 -7.10 -6.13
CA SER A 26 -5.80 -8.45 -6.16
C SER A 26 -4.63 -8.59 -5.20
N LEU A 27 -4.69 -9.63 -4.36
CA LEU A 27 -3.60 -10.01 -3.47
C LEU A 27 -2.32 -10.36 -4.23
N GLY A 28 -2.45 -11.10 -5.33
CA GLY A 28 -1.32 -11.52 -6.16
C GLY A 28 -0.59 -10.32 -6.77
N ILE A 29 -1.32 -9.33 -7.29
CA ILE A 29 -0.73 -8.10 -7.84
C ILE A 29 0.01 -7.33 -6.74
N ALA A 30 -0.57 -7.24 -5.54
CA ALA A 30 0.08 -6.59 -4.42
C ALA A 30 1.39 -7.29 -4.00
N TYR A 31 1.44 -8.63 -4.03
CA TYR A 31 2.68 -9.38 -3.81
C TYR A 31 3.70 -9.21 -4.94
N LEU A 32 3.27 -9.17 -6.20
CA LEU A 32 4.16 -8.85 -7.33
C LEU A 32 4.81 -7.47 -7.16
N MET A 33 4.05 -6.48 -6.67
CA MET A 33 4.60 -5.16 -6.34
C MET A 33 5.55 -5.18 -5.14
N LEU A 34 5.29 -6.03 -4.14
CA LEU A 34 6.16 -6.20 -2.97
C LEU A 34 7.53 -6.75 -3.38
N ILE A 35 7.54 -7.79 -4.23
CA ILE A 35 8.77 -8.36 -4.80
C ILE A 35 9.44 -7.37 -5.76
N GLY A 36 8.62 -6.62 -6.51
CA GLY A 36 9.06 -5.65 -7.50
C GLY A 36 9.81 -4.43 -6.93
N GLY A 37 9.82 -4.21 -5.62
CA GLY A 37 10.80 -3.28 -5.05
C GLY A 37 10.51 -2.71 -3.67
N HIS A 38 11.55 -2.08 -3.13
CA HIS A 38 11.56 -1.42 -1.81
C HIS A 38 10.92 -0.02 -1.82
N LEU A 39 10.46 0.45 -2.98
CA LEU A 39 9.91 1.79 -3.20
C LEU A 39 8.57 2.05 -2.49
N GLY A 40 7.91 1.02 -1.97
CA GLY A 40 6.60 1.13 -1.31
C GLY A 40 5.40 1.17 -2.27
N ILE A 41 5.57 0.72 -3.51
CA ILE A 41 4.54 0.75 -4.57
C ILE A 41 3.29 -0.07 -4.18
N HIS A 42 3.47 -1.21 -3.52
CA HIS A 42 2.37 -2.05 -3.03
C HIS A 42 1.46 -1.29 -2.04
N ARG A 43 2.01 -0.40 -1.20
CA ARG A 43 1.21 0.46 -0.30
C ARG A 43 0.51 1.60 -1.04
N PHE A 44 1.10 2.13 -2.12
CA PHE A 44 0.42 3.09 -2.99
C PHE A 44 -0.77 2.46 -3.73
N TYR A 45 -0.63 1.20 -4.19
CA TYR A 45 -1.71 0.44 -4.82
C TYR A 45 -2.93 0.27 -3.90
N LEU A 46 -2.69 0.04 -2.61
CA LEU A 46 -3.71 -0.07 -1.56
C LEU A 46 -4.19 1.29 -1.02
N LYS A 47 -3.85 2.39 -1.70
CA LYS A 47 -4.16 3.78 -1.34
C LYS A 47 -3.73 4.20 0.08
N ARG A 48 -2.76 3.51 0.69
CA ARG A 48 -2.21 3.84 2.02
C ARG A 48 -1.07 4.86 1.92
N LYS A 49 -1.42 6.07 1.48
CA LYS A 49 -0.46 7.15 1.13
C LYS A 49 0.52 7.51 2.24
N LYS A 50 0.08 7.58 3.51
CA LYS A 50 0.93 7.99 4.64
C LYS A 50 2.15 7.08 4.80
N THR A 51 1.91 5.78 4.93
CA THR A 51 2.99 4.79 5.11
C THR A 51 3.80 4.57 3.85
N ALA A 52 3.17 4.70 2.68
CA ALA A 52 3.86 4.57 1.39
C ALA A 52 4.90 5.69 1.22
N PHE A 53 4.53 6.93 1.58
CA PHE A 53 5.45 8.06 1.54
C PHE A 53 6.60 7.89 2.55
N GLY A 54 6.33 7.34 3.74
CA GLY A 54 7.37 7.01 4.72
C GLY A 54 8.41 6.02 4.19
N GLN A 55 7.95 4.94 3.55
CA GLN A 55 8.85 3.95 2.94
C GLN A 55 9.66 4.54 1.78
N LEU A 56 9.02 5.34 0.91
CA LEU A 56 9.69 6.03 -0.18
C LEU A 56 10.76 7.01 0.33
N ALA A 57 10.43 7.82 1.34
CA ALA A 57 11.37 8.76 1.94
C ALA A 57 12.58 8.04 2.56
N LEU A 58 12.37 6.92 3.25
CA LEU A 58 13.45 6.12 3.82
C LEU A 58 14.34 5.51 2.72
N PHE A 59 13.76 5.05 1.62
CA PHE A 59 14.51 4.56 0.46
C PHE A 59 15.36 5.65 -0.20
N LEU A 60 14.78 6.84 -0.43
CA LEU A 60 15.49 7.98 -1.00
C LEU A 60 16.60 8.47 -0.07
N PHE A 61 16.34 8.50 1.24
CA PHE A 61 17.35 8.84 2.24
C PHE A 61 18.52 7.86 2.19
N ALA A 62 18.26 6.55 2.25
CA ALA A 62 19.31 5.53 2.17
C ALA A 62 20.12 5.64 0.86
N GLY A 63 19.44 5.86 -0.27
CA GLY A 63 20.06 6.03 -1.58
C GLY A 63 20.93 7.29 -1.67
N LEU A 64 20.48 8.41 -1.10
CA LEU A 64 21.26 9.64 -1.04
C LEU A 64 22.57 9.44 -0.28
N PHE A 65 22.51 8.85 0.93
CA PHE A 65 23.71 8.57 1.73
C PHE A 65 24.64 7.57 1.05
N TYR A 66 24.10 6.60 0.32
CA TYR A 66 24.89 5.66 -0.47
C TYR A 66 25.67 6.36 -1.60
N ILE A 67 25.00 7.25 -2.35
CA ILE A 67 25.65 8.03 -3.42
C ILE A 67 26.71 8.97 -2.82
N LEU A 68 26.40 9.65 -1.72
CA LEU A 68 27.35 10.52 -1.02
C LEU A 68 28.58 9.73 -0.54
N ALA A 69 28.40 8.52 0.02
CA ALA A 69 29.51 7.65 0.41
C ALA A 69 30.39 7.29 -0.79
N ALA A 70 29.78 6.90 -1.91
CA ALA A 70 30.49 6.50 -3.13
C ALA A 70 31.31 7.65 -3.72
N VAL A 71 30.75 8.86 -3.79
CA VAL A 71 31.45 10.06 -4.27
C VAL A 71 32.58 10.44 -3.30
N SER A 72 32.32 10.37 -1.99
CA SER A 72 33.30 10.75 -0.95
C SER A 72 34.50 9.82 -0.85
N GLY A 73 34.35 8.56 -1.26
CA GLY A 73 35.47 7.61 -1.39
C GLY A 73 36.55 8.08 -2.36
N VAL A 74 36.19 8.94 -3.33
CA VAL A 74 37.14 9.55 -4.27
C VAL A 74 37.99 10.63 -3.59
N PHE A 75 37.49 11.28 -2.54
CA PHE A 75 38.11 12.44 -1.88
C PHE A 75 38.95 12.08 -0.64
N GLN A 76 39.30 10.80 -0.42
CA GLN A 76 40.11 10.27 0.71
C GLN A 76 39.68 10.68 2.14
N ASN A 77 38.40 11.01 2.35
CA ASN A 77 37.85 11.34 3.67
C ASN A 77 37.33 10.10 4.40
N ASN A 78 38.23 9.36 5.06
CA ASN A 78 37.93 8.06 5.67
C ASN A 78 36.80 8.13 6.73
N THR A 79 36.76 9.16 7.58
CA THR A 79 35.74 9.27 8.65
C THR A 79 34.33 9.48 8.11
N PHE A 80 34.17 10.33 7.10
CA PHE A 80 32.86 10.65 6.52
C PHE A 80 32.27 9.43 5.79
N VAL A 81 33.10 8.73 5.02
CA VAL A 81 32.70 7.53 4.27
C VAL A 81 32.18 6.44 5.21
N ILE A 82 32.88 6.18 6.33
CA ILE A 82 32.45 5.19 7.34
C ILE A 82 31.07 5.57 7.92
N LEU A 83 30.87 6.84 8.26
CA LEU A 83 29.59 7.31 8.82
C LEU A 83 28.43 7.14 7.82
N CYS A 84 28.63 7.48 6.55
CA CYS A 84 27.60 7.28 5.52
C CYS A 84 27.28 5.80 5.32
N PHE A 85 28.29 4.91 5.28
CA PHE A 85 28.06 3.48 5.17
C PHE A 85 27.27 2.91 6.35
N LEU A 86 27.57 3.35 7.58
CA LEU A 86 26.82 2.94 8.78
C LEU A 86 25.35 3.38 8.71
N LEU A 87 25.10 4.63 8.30
CA LEU A 87 23.74 5.16 8.14
C LEU A 87 22.96 4.43 7.04
N THR A 88 23.59 4.17 5.90
CA THR A 88 22.98 3.41 4.81
C THR A 88 22.70 1.97 5.24
N ALA A 89 23.62 1.31 5.96
CA ALA A 89 23.43 -0.05 6.45
C ALA A 89 22.25 -0.12 7.43
N LEU A 90 22.15 0.82 8.37
CA LEU A 90 21.02 0.90 9.30
C LEU A 90 19.68 1.10 8.57
N ALA A 91 19.64 2.02 7.60
CA ALA A 91 18.45 2.27 6.80
C ALA A 91 18.06 1.07 5.92
N ALA A 92 19.04 0.35 5.36
CA ALA A 92 18.82 -0.86 4.57
C ALA A 92 18.24 -1.99 5.44
N ILE A 93 18.74 -2.18 6.66
CA ILE A 93 18.19 -3.15 7.61
C ILE A 93 16.75 -2.78 7.98
N ALA A 94 16.49 -1.50 8.25
CA ALA A 94 15.13 -1.03 8.55
C ALA A 94 14.17 -1.30 7.37
N LEU A 95 14.59 -1.05 6.13
CA LEU A 95 13.80 -1.35 4.92
C LEU A 95 13.59 -2.85 4.72
N ALA A 96 14.61 -3.67 4.99
CA ALA A 96 14.51 -5.13 4.88
C ALA A 96 13.49 -5.69 5.88
N ILE A 97 13.57 -5.26 7.16
CA ILE A 97 12.59 -5.63 8.19
C ILE A 97 11.19 -5.16 7.77
N TRP A 98 11.06 -3.94 7.25
CA TRP A 98 9.78 -3.40 6.81
C TRP A 98 9.13 -4.28 5.75
N ILE A 99 9.86 -4.75 4.73
CA ILE A 99 9.31 -5.63 3.69
C ILE A 99 8.85 -6.96 4.26
N ILE A 100 9.59 -7.52 5.21
CA ILE A 100 9.19 -8.76 5.88
C ILE A 100 7.88 -8.52 6.66
N VAL A 101 7.78 -7.42 7.40
CA VAL A 101 6.55 -7.04 8.11
C VAL A 101 5.39 -6.85 7.11
N ASP A 102 5.66 -6.25 5.96
CA ASP A 102 4.66 -6.05 4.91
C ASP A 102 4.17 -7.35 4.30
N LEU A 103 5.02 -8.37 4.16
CA LEU A 103 4.64 -9.70 3.69
C LEU A 103 3.46 -10.27 4.49
N PHE A 104 3.45 -10.05 5.80
CA PHE A 104 2.40 -10.50 6.72
C PHE A 104 1.22 -9.53 6.79
N LEU A 105 1.44 -8.23 6.65
CA LEU A 105 0.37 -7.22 6.70
C LEU A 105 -0.45 -7.15 5.41
N LEU A 106 0.14 -7.53 4.27
CA LEU A 106 -0.44 -7.34 2.94
C LEU A 106 -1.81 -8.02 2.76
N PRO A 107 -2.02 -9.29 3.18
CA PRO A 107 -3.34 -9.91 3.12
C PRO A 107 -4.40 -9.13 3.90
N GLY A 108 -4.06 -8.69 5.10
CA GLY A 108 -4.97 -7.89 5.94
C GLY A 108 -5.32 -6.55 5.29
N MET A 109 -4.36 -5.88 4.65
CA MET A 109 -4.59 -4.61 3.97
C MET A 109 -5.47 -4.76 2.72
N VAL A 110 -5.28 -5.82 1.94
CA VAL A 110 -6.11 -6.10 0.75
C VAL A 110 -7.54 -6.41 1.17
N ASN A 111 -7.72 -7.28 2.17
CA ASN A 111 -9.05 -7.64 2.66
C ASN A 111 -9.77 -6.42 3.24
N ALA A 112 -9.09 -5.61 4.05
CA ALA A 112 -9.66 -4.38 4.60
C ALA A 112 -10.11 -3.40 3.50
N TRP A 113 -9.33 -3.27 2.41
CA TRP A 113 -9.71 -2.45 1.27
C TRP A 113 -10.95 -3.00 0.56
N ASN A 114 -10.98 -4.29 0.23
CA ASN A 114 -12.09 -4.92 -0.49
C ASN A 114 -13.39 -4.85 0.34
N THR A 115 -13.32 -5.11 1.64
CA THR A 115 -14.48 -4.96 2.55
C THR A 115 -14.95 -3.51 2.63
N GLN A 116 -14.03 -2.54 2.70
CA GLN A 116 -14.40 -1.13 2.72
C GLN A 116 -15.13 -0.71 1.44
N VAL A 117 -14.64 -1.14 0.27
CA VAL A 117 -15.28 -0.87 -1.02
C VAL A 117 -16.66 -1.51 -1.07
N GLU A 118 -16.80 -2.77 -0.66
CA GLU A 118 -18.10 -3.45 -0.61
C GLU A 118 -19.13 -2.67 0.22
N GLN A 119 -18.77 -2.25 1.43
CA GLN A 119 -19.66 -1.49 2.32
C GLN A 119 -20.03 -0.12 1.71
N GLN A 120 -19.09 0.54 1.04
CA GLN A 120 -19.36 1.80 0.35
C GLN A 120 -20.36 1.60 -0.80
N LEU A 121 -20.23 0.54 -1.60
CA LEU A 121 -21.15 0.26 -2.68
C LEU A 121 -22.56 -0.08 -2.19
N ILE A 122 -22.67 -0.90 -1.14
CA ILE A 122 -23.97 -1.20 -0.49
C ILE A 122 -24.63 0.08 0.01
N SER A 123 -23.85 0.97 0.66
CA SER A 123 -24.37 2.25 1.15
C SER A 123 -24.85 3.17 0.02
N ARG A 124 -24.19 3.16 -1.14
CA ARG A 124 -24.62 3.92 -2.32
C ARG A 124 -25.93 3.39 -2.89
N ILE A 125 -26.07 2.07 -3.02
CA ILE A 125 -27.31 1.43 -3.49
C ILE A 125 -28.47 1.77 -2.55
N ALA A 126 -28.25 1.68 -1.24
CA ALA A 126 -29.24 2.04 -0.22
C ALA A 126 -29.70 3.50 -0.36
N GLN A 127 -28.76 4.43 -0.61
CA GLN A 127 -29.08 5.84 -0.83
C GLN A 127 -29.92 6.04 -2.08
N PHE A 128 -29.56 5.40 -3.21
CA PHE A 128 -30.33 5.49 -4.46
C PHE A 128 -31.75 4.95 -4.31
N ARG A 129 -31.93 3.82 -3.59
CA ARG A 129 -33.25 3.25 -3.33
C ARG A 129 -34.14 4.20 -2.54
N ASN A 130 -33.59 4.84 -1.51
CA ASN A 130 -34.34 5.80 -0.69
C ASN A 130 -34.74 7.04 -1.50
N GLN A 131 -33.90 7.51 -2.43
CA GLN A 131 -34.22 8.64 -3.31
C GLN A 131 -35.31 8.32 -4.35
N GLN A 132 -35.46 7.06 -4.76
CA GLN A 132 -36.53 6.66 -5.69
C GLN A 132 -37.88 6.44 -4.98
N GLN A 133 -37.86 6.28 -3.65
CA GLN A 133 -39.05 6.08 -2.83
C GLN A 133 -39.62 7.38 -2.25
N SER A 134 -38.90 8.51 -2.39
CA SER A 134 -39.34 9.87 -2.05
C SER A 134 -39.92 10.59 -3.25
#